data_AF-A0A6J6L731-F1
#
_entry.id   AF-A0A6J6L731-F1
#
_cell.length_a   1.000
_cell.length_b   1.000
_cell.length_c   1.000
_cell.angle_alpha   90.00
_cell.angle_beta   90.00
_cell.angle_gamma   90.00
#
_symmetry.space_group_name_H-M   'P 1'
#
loop_
_entity.id
_entity.type
_entity.pdbx_description
1 polymer ?
#
loop_
_entity_poly.entity_id
_entity_poly.type
_entity_poly.pdbx_seq_one_letter_code
_entity_poly.pdbx_strand_id
1 'polypeptide(L)'
;MTREFGSPASLAGRSIAIVGDIKHSRVARSNIDVFTRLGATVILVAPPHLLPADVKSWGVEVSGSIDEVVGRVDVLYMLRMQLERMESGNVGSLREYSERYALTQSRVDQMGVGAILMHPGPMNRGVEIMIDPSEFSGSRILQQVSYGVSVRMAVLFTLLGNGSMSVLGQGVEQ
;
A
#
# COMPACT_ATOMS: atom_id res chain seq x y z
N MET A 1 -1.48 -0.97 9.44
CA MET A 1 -2.07 -2.31 9.33
C MET A 1 -2.01 -3.07 10.65
N THR A 2 -0.85 -3.52 11.12
CA THR A 2 -0.77 -4.31 12.38
C THR A 2 -1.27 -3.56 13.62
N ARG A 3 -1.03 -2.26 13.71
CA ARG A 3 -1.61 -1.39 14.76
C ARG A 3 -3.14 -1.20 14.66
N GLU A 4 -3.74 -1.46 13.50
CA GLU A 4 -5.19 -1.36 13.29
C GLU A 4 -5.89 -2.71 13.54
N PHE A 5 -5.29 -3.82 13.09
CA PHE A 5 -5.92 -5.14 13.10
C PHE A 5 -5.46 -6.05 14.24
N GLY A 6 -4.65 -5.56 15.18
CA GLY A 6 -4.44 -6.18 16.49
C GLY A 6 -3.43 -7.33 16.57
N SER A 7 -2.99 -7.92 15.46
CA SER A 7 -1.90 -8.92 15.46
C SER A 7 -0.64 -8.37 14.75
N PRO A 8 0.49 -8.20 15.48
CA PRO A 8 1.77 -7.81 14.88
C PRO A 8 2.32 -8.83 13.87
N ALA A 9 1.93 -10.10 14.01
CA ALA A 9 2.56 -11.22 13.32
C ALA A 9 1.77 -11.75 12.12
N SER A 10 0.55 -11.26 11.87
CA SER A 10 -0.30 -11.81 10.82
C SER A 10 -1.32 -10.81 10.30
N LEU A 11 -1.57 -10.89 8.99
CA LEU A 11 -2.69 -10.26 8.28
C LEU A 11 -3.68 -11.32 7.80
N ALA A 12 -3.68 -12.51 8.41
CA ALA A 12 -4.55 -13.62 8.05
C ALA A 12 -6.01 -13.21 8.01
N GLY A 13 -6.69 -13.57 6.91
CA GLY A 13 -8.11 -13.28 6.70
C GLY A 13 -8.41 -11.82 6.35
N ARG A 14 -7.39 -10.96 6.20
CA ARG A 14 -7.57 -9.59 5.70
C ARG A 14 -7.50 -9.53 4.20
N SER A 15 -8.28 -8.63 3.64
CA SER A 15 -8.38 -8.36 2.22
C SER A 15 -7.76 -7.00 1.90
N ILE A 16 -6.82 -6.97 0.96
CA ILE A 16 -6.05 -5.77 0.62
C ILE A 16 -6.14 -5.52 -0.88
N ALA A 17 -6.76 -4.41 -1.27
CA ALA A 17 -6.71 -3.92 -2.64
C ALA A 17 -5.46 -3.05 -2.84
N ILE A 18 -4.70 -3.30 -3.92
CA ILE A 18 -3.62 -2.42 -4.37
C ILE A 18 -4.00 -1.85 -5.73
N VAL A 19 -4.13 -0.53 -5.82
CA VAL A 19 -4.68 0.16 -6.99
C VAL A 19 -3.65 1.06 -7.66
N GLY A 20 -3.41 0.89 -8.95
CA GLY A 20 -2.62 1.81 -9.78
C GLY A 20 -1.54 1.15 -10.64
N ASP A 21 -0.38 1.79 -10.83
CA ASP A 21 0.71 1.25 -11.65
C ASP A 21 1.44 0.08 -10.96
N ILE A 22 0.91 -1.13 -11.10
CA ILE A 22 1.49 -2.36 -10.52
C ILE A 22 2.77 -2.76 -11.26
N LYS A 23 2.75 -2.66 -12.59
CA LYS A 23 3.83 -3.08 -13.48
C LYS A 23 5.17 -2.44 -13.10
N HIS A 24 5.15 -1.17 -12.71
CA HIS A 24 6.39 -0.45 -12.42
C HIS A 24 6.60 -0.09 -10.95
N SER A 25 5.67 -0.44 -10.07
CA SER A 25 5.76 -0.13 -8.64
C SER A 25 6.56 -1.18 -7.87
N ARG A 26 7.75 -0.77 -7.39
CA ARG A 26 8.52 -1.55 -6.41
C ARG A 26 7.74 -1.75 -5.09
N VAL A 27 6.92 -0.78 -4.72
CA VAL A 27 6.09 -0.83 -3.50
C VAL A 27 5.02 -1.89 -3.64
N ALA A 28 4.36 -1.97 -4.80
CA ALA A 28 3.38 -3.01 -5.07
C ALA A 28 4.02 -4.39 -4.95
N ARG A 29 5.16 -4.60 -5.61
CA ARG A 29 5.88 -5.89 -5.56
C ARG A 29 6.26 -6.32 -4.14
N SER A 30 6.85 -5.42 -3.35
CA SER A 30 7.21 -5.75 -1.96
C SER A 30 5.97 -5.98 -1.08
N ASN A 31 4.91 -5.19 -1.29
CA ASN A 31 3.67 -5.30 -0.54
C ASN A 31 2.95 -6.63 -0.84
N ILE A 32 2.88 -7.03 -2.11
CA ILE A 32 2.29 -8.31 -2.52
C ILE A 32 3.00 -9.47 -1.82
N ASP A 33 4.34 -9.50 -1.89
CA ASP A 33 5.14 -10.56 -1.27
C ASP A 33 4.91 -10.63 0.24
N VAL A 34 5.04 -9.50 0.96
CA VAL A 34 4.91 -9.50 2.43
C VAL A 34 3.47 -9.75 2.89
N PHE A 35 2.46 -9.16 2.23
CA PHE A 35 1.06 -9.32 2.65
C PHE A 35 0.56 -10.74 2.42
N THR A 36 0.91 -11.36 1.29
CA THR A 36 0.56 -12.75 0.99
C THR A 36 1.21 -13.70 2.00
N ARG A 37 2.51 -13.49 2.32
CA ARG A 37 3.21 -14.30 3.35
C ARG A 37 2.60 -14.14 4.75
N LEU A 38 2.03 -12.97 5.04
CA LEU A 38 1.32 -12.71 6.30
C LEU A 38 -0.14 -13.21 6.28
N GLY A 39 -0.58 -13.88 5.21
CA GLY A 39 -1.89 -14.53 5.11
C GLY A 39 -3.03 -13.64 4.61
N ALA A 40 -2.74 -12.43 4.09
CA ALA A 40 -3.75 -11.58 3.50
C ALA A 40 -4.11 -12.05 2.07
N THR A 41 -5.36 -11.86 1.70
CA THR A 41 -5.81 -11.95 0.30
C THR A 41 -5.52 -10.61 -0.39
N VAL A 42 -4.65 -10.63 -1.40
CA VAL A 42 -4.29 -9.44 -2.17
C VAL A 42 -5.09 -9.41 -3.47
N ILE A 43 -5.69 -8.25 -3.74
CA ILE A 43 -6.45 -7.96 -4.96
C ILE A 43 -5.76 -6.81 -5.68
N LEU A 44 -5.37 -7.02 -6.93
CA LEU A 44 -4.75 -6.00 -7.76
C LEU A 44 -5.82 -5.34 -8.63
N VAL A 45 -5.81 -4.02 -8.67
CA VAL A 45 -6.73 -3.24 -9.50
C VAL A 45 -5.94 -2.26 -10.34
N ALA A 46 -5.90 -2.49 -11.65
CA ALA A 46 -5.16 -1.65 -12.57
C ALA A 46 -5.66 -1.81 -14.01
N PRO A 47 -5.46 -0.79 -14.87
CA PRO A 47 -5.56 -0.97 -16.31
C PRO A 47 -4.70 -2.16 -16.79
N PRO A 48 -5.13 -2.94 -17.80
CA PRO A 48 -4.39 -4.11 -18.26
C PRO A 48 -2.93 -3.84 -18.65
N HIS A 49 -2.62 -2.66 -19.20
CA HIS A 49 -1.27 -2.27 -19.60
C HIS A 49 -0.36 -1.88 -18.41
N LEU A 50 -0.94 -1.63 -17.23
CA LEU A 50 -0.25 -1.36 -15.96
C LEU A 50 -0.16 -2.61 -15.07
N LEU A 51 -0.55 -3.79 -15.60
CA LEU A 51 -0.29 -5.07 -14.96
C LEU A 51 1.00 -5.70 -15.53
N PRO A 52 1.81 -6.38 -14.69
CA PRO A 52 2.85 -7.29 -15.16
C PRO A 52 2.27 -8.39 -16.06
N ALA A 53 3.01 -8.81 -17.09
CA ALA A 53 2.56 -9.85 -18.03
C ALA A 53 2.36 -11.22 -17.34
N ASP A 54 3.14 -11.47 -16.30
CA ASP A 54 3.16 -12.69 -15.50
C ASP A 54 2.26 -12.62 -14.26
N VAL A 55 1.46 -11.57 -14.07
CA VAL A 55 0.66 -11.35 -12.83
C VAL A 55 -0.22 -12.55 -12.44
N LYS A 56 -0.67 -13.35 -13.41
CA LYS A 56 -1.47 -14.56 -13.17
C LYS A 56 -0.73 -15.64 -12.37
N SER A 57 0.60 -15.67 -12.41
CA SER A 57 1.39 -16.65 -11.66
C SER A 57 1.66 -16.23 -10.21
N TRP A 58 1.26 -15.01 -9.81
CA TRP A 58 1.61 -14.45 -8.51
C TRP A 58 0.68 -14.91 -7.37
N GLY A 59 -0.37 -15.68 -7.66
CA GLY A 59 -1.30 -16.20 -6.65
C GLY A 59 -2.18 -15.13 -6.00
N VAL A 60 -2.45 -14.04 -6.73
CA VAL A 60 -3.28 -12.90 -6.29
C VAL A 60 -4.53 -12.77 -7.15
N GLU A 61 -5.56 -12.14 -6.61
CA GLU A 61 -6.75 -11.77 -7.39
C GLU A 61 -6.45 -10.53 -8.24
N VAL A 62 -7.11 -10.41 -9.39
CA VAL A 62 -7.04 -9.23 -10.25
C VAL A 62 -8.46 -8.81 -10.61
N SER A 63 -8.80 -7.54 -10.39
CA SER A 63 -10.03 -6.91 -10.87
C SER A 63 -9.72 -5.74 -11.80
N GLY A 64 -10.60 -5.54 -12.78
CA GLY A 64 -10.54 -4.40 -13.69
C GLY A 64 -11.24 -3.15 -13.16
N SER A 65 -11.89 -3.21 -12.00
CA SER A 65 -12.71 -2.13 -11.45
C SER A 65 -12.48 -1.95 -9.96
N ILE A 66 -12.16 -0.73 -9.54
CA ILE A 66 -12.09 -0.38 -8.12
C ILE A 66 -13.46 -0.52 -7.44
N ASP A 67 -14.55 -0.29 -8.18
CA ASP A 67 -15.92 -0.31 -7.66
C ASP A 67 -16.37 -1.72 -7.24
N GLU A 68 -15.80 -2.78 -7.84
CA GLU A 68 -16.06 -4.18 -7.47
C GLU A 68 -15.37 -4.60 -6.17
N VAL A 69 -14.42 -3.79 -5.69
CA VAL A 69 -13.48 -4.17 -4.65
C VAL A 69 -13.60 -3.25 -3.42
N VAL A 70 -13.83 -1.96 -3.63
CA VAL A 70 -13.76 -0.92 -2.58
C VAL A 70 -14.65 -1.20 -1.37
N GLY A 71 -15.84 -1.77 -1.58
CA GLY A 71 -16.78 -2.06 -0.48
C GLY A 71 -16.53 -3.35 0.30
N ARG A 72 -15.59 -4.19 -0.15
CA ARG A 72 -15.33 -5.51 0.48
C ARG A 72 -13.91 -5.70 0.99
N VAL A 73 -13.07 -4.66 0.95
CA VAL A 73 -11.68 -4.74 1.41
C VAL A 73 -11.43 -4.08 2.76
N ASP A 74 -10.59 -4.70 3.58
CA ASP A 74 -10.12 -4.12 4.85
C ASP A 74 -9.12 -2.99 4.60
N VAL A 75 -8.36 -3.06 3.51
CA VAL A 75 -7.38 -2.03 3.15
C VAL A 75 -7.47 -1.67 1.68
N LEU A 76 -7.61 -0.38 1.40
CA LEU A 76 -7.42 0.20 0.08
C LEU A 76 -6.06 0.88 0.02
N TYR A 77 -5.13 0.30 -0.74
CA TYR A 77 -3.77 0.78 -0.91
C TYR A 77 -3.60 1.43 -2.30
N MET A 78 -3.71 2.76 -2.34
CA MET A 78 -3.57 3.53 -3.57
C MET A 78 -2.09 3.72 -3.90
N LEU A 79 -1.73 3.64 -5.18
CA LEU A 79 -0.38 3.90 -5.67
C LEU A 79 -0.33 5.21 -6.46
N ARG A 80 0.82 5.88 -6.37
CA ARG A 80 1.11 7.08 -7.16
C ARG A 80 1.16 6.72 -8.64
N MET A 81 0.40 7.43 -9.47
CA MET A 81 0.58 7.36 -10.91
C MET A 81 1.85 8.08 -11.35
N GLN A 82 2.69 7.39 -12.10
CA GLN A 82 3.96 7.91 -12.59
C GLN A 82 3.77 8.60 -13.94
N LEU A 83 3.32 9.84 -13.89
CA LEU A 83 3.06 10.70 -15.06
C LEU A 83 4.29 10.79 -15.96
N GLU A 84 5.47 10.82 -15.35
CA GLU A 84 6.77 10.88 -16.03
C GLU A 84 7.06 9.69 -16.95
N ARG A 85 6.30 8.60 -16.83
CA ARG A 85 6.46 7.38 -17.65
C ARG A 85 5.42 7.27 -18.76
N MET A 86 4.44 8.17 -18.79
CA MET A 86 3.35 8.15 -19.77
C MET A 86 3.70 8.93 -21.04
N GLU A 87 4.61 9.90 -20.95
CA GLU A 87 5.09 10.69 -22.11
C GLU A 87 5.83 9.84 -23.16
N SER A 88 6.32 8.65 -22.79
CA SER A 88 7.09 7.76 -23.66
C SER A 88 6.25 6.72 -24.43
N GLY A 89 4.92 6.73 -24.31
CA GLY A 89 4.05 6.03 -25.26
C GLY A 89 2.85 5.28 -24.67
N ASN A 90 1.70 5.48 -25.32
CA ASN A 90 0.51 4.62 -25.37
C ASN A 90 -0.27 4.33 -24.07
N VAL A 91 -0.19 5.22 -23.08
CA VAL A 91 -1.08 5.16 -21.92
C VAL A 91 -2.33 6.01 -22.21
N GLY A 92 -3.51 5.48 -21.90
CA GLY A 92 -4.77 6.24 -21.97
C GLY A 92 -4.65 7.57 -21.23
N SER A 93 -5.51 8.54 -21.55
CA SER A 93 -5.40 9.86 -20.92
C SER A 93 -5.46 9.75 -19.39
N LEU A 94 -4.70 10.59 -18.67
CA LEU A 94 -4.77 10.65 -17.21
C LEU A 94 -6.20 10.81 -16.69
N ARG A 95 -7.01 11.54 -17.46
CA ARG A 95 -8.43 11.69 -17.21
C ARG A 95 -9.16 10.35 -17.19
N GLU A 96 -8.94 9.49 -18.17
CA GLU A 96 -9.55 8.15 -18.21
C GLU A 96 -9.10 7.31 -17.01
N TYR A 97 -7.81 7.38 -16.66
CA TYR A 97 -7.33 6.71 -15.46
C TYR A 97 -8.06 7.21 -14.21
N SER A 98 -8.15 8.53 -14.02
CA SER A 98 -8.80 9.13 -12.86
C SER A 98 -10.28 8.73 -12.77
N GLU A 99 -11.01 8.81 -13.88
CA GLU A 99 -12.43 8.44 -13.92
C GLU A 99 -12.64 6.97 -13.49
N ARG A 100 -11.79 6.05 -13.96
CA ARG A 100 -11.95 4.62 -13.70
C ARG A 100 -11.36 4.15 -12.37
N TYR A 101 -10.23 4.69 -11.93
CA TYR A 101 -9.43 4.10 -10.85
C TYR A 101 -9.15 5.04 -9.68
N ALA A 102 -9.45 6.34 -9.77
CA ALA A 102 -9.19 7.26 -8.66
C ALA A 102 -10.08 6.95 -7.45
N LEU A 103 -9.58 7.24 -6.26
CA LEU A 103 -10.41 7.26 -5.07
C LEU A 103 -11.25 8.56 -5.03
N THR A 104 -12.55 8.42 -5.29
CA THR A 104 -13.56 9.48 -5.22
C THR A 104 -14.30 9.45 -3.88
N GLN A 105 -15.03 10.53 -3.55
CA GLN A 105 -15.86 10.54 -2.34
C GLN A 105 -16.90 9.40 -2.35
N SER A 106 -17.56 9.18 -3.49
CA SER A 106 -18.54 8.09 -3.64
C SER A 106 -17.96 6.70 -3.39
N ARG A 107 -16.67 6.50 -3.66
CA ARG A 107 -15.95 5.25 -3.39
C ARG A 107 -15.54 5.14 -1.93
N VAL A 108 -15.16 6.26 -1.31
CA VAL A 108 -14.91 6.34 0.15
C VAL A 108 -16.17 6.00 0.93
N ASP A 109 -17.33 6.51 0.51
CA ASP A 109 -18.62 6.25 1.17
C ASP A 109 -19.05 4.77 1.08
N GLN A 110 -18.50 4.02 0.12
CA GLN A 110 -18.73 2.58 -0.04
C GLN A 110 -17.77 1.73 0.78
N MET A 111 -16.67 2.30 1.29
CA MET A 111 -15.69 1.54 2.06
C MET A 111 -16.32 0.94 3.32
N GLY A 112 -15.95 -0.31 3.61
CA GLY A 112 -16.46 -1.01 4.80
C GLY A 112 -16.11 -0.28 6.11
N VAL A 113 -16.95 -0.47 7.12
CA VAL A 113 -16.68 0.07 8.46
C VAL A 113 -15.37 -0.51 9.00
N GLY A 114 -14.43 0.36 9.37
CA GLY A 114 -13.10 -0.04 9.84
C GLY A 114 -12.09 -0.32 8.73
N ALA A 115 -12.47 -0.18 7.45
CA ALA A 115 -11.51 -0.21 6.34
C ALA A 115 -10.57 0.99 6.42
N ILE A 116 -9.31 0.77 6.03
CA ILE A 116 -8.28 1.81 6.06
C ILE A 116 -7.78 2.16 4.67
N LEU A 117 -7.44 3.44 4.49
CA LEU A 117 -6.83 3.98 3.29
C LEU A 117 -5.33 4.19 3.50
N MET A 118 -4.51 3.68 2.57
CA MET A 118 -3.06 3.81 2.60
C MET A 118 -2.52 4.25 1.25
N HIS A 119 -1.38 4.95 1.26
CA HIS A 119 -0.69 5.42 0.06
C HIS A 119 0.80 5.67 0.39
N PRO A 120 1.76 5.30 -0.48
CA PRO A 120 3.19 5.42 -0.19
C PRO A 120 3.73 6.85 -0.25
N GLY A 121 3.06 7.72 -0.99
CA GLY A 121 3.45 9.12 -1.20
C GLY A 121 4.61 9.26 -2.20
N PRO A 122 4.85 10.47 -2.72
CA PRO A 122 3.92 11.61 -2.72
C PRO A 122 2.64 11.30 -3.52
N MET A 123 1.51 11.93 -3.17
CA MET A 123 0.22 11.74 -3.86
C MET A 123 0.04 12.80 -4.95
N ASN A 124 -0.45 12.40 -6.11
CA ASN A 124 -0.99 13.30 -7.12
C ASN A 124 -2.49 13.49 -6.88
N ARG A 125 -2.86 14.64 -6.31
CA ARG A 125 -4.27 15.05 -6.18
C ARG A 125 -4.88 15.27 -7.56
N GLY A 126 -6.11 14.81 -7.75
CA GLY A 126 -6.79 14.88 -9.05
C GLY A 126 -6.47 13.74 -10.02
N VAL A 127 -5.53 12.85 -9.65
CA VAL A 127 -5.17 11.67 -10.46
C VAL A 127 -5.59 10.39 -9.77
N GLU A 128 -4.80 9.85 -8.84
CA GLU A 128 -5.19 8.65 -8.09
C GLU A 128 -6.12 8.96 -6.90
N ILE A 129 -6.16 10.20 -6.42
CA ILE A 129 -6.94 10.59 -5.25
C ILE A 129 -7.67 11.92 -5.48
N MET A 130 -9.01 11.89 -5.36
CA MET A 130 -9.87 13.06 -5.57
C MET A 130 -10.35 13.69 -4.27
N ILE A 131 -10.27 12.95 -3.17
CA ILE A 131 -10.65 13.42 -1.83
C ILE A 131 -9.46 14.02 -1.09
N ASP A 132 -9.72 14.79 -0.03
CA ASP A 132 -8.69 15.06 0.96
C ASP A 132 -8.57 13.89 1.95
N PRO A 133 -7.44 13.17 1.99
CA PRO A 133 -7.33 11.98 2.86
C PRO A 133 -7.38 12.31 4.34
N SER A 134 -7.24 13.58 4.73
CA SER A 134 -7.33 14.00 6.13
C SER A 134 -8.76 13.97 6.65
N GLU A 135 -9.75 14.09 5.76
CA GLU A 135 -11.18 14.08 6.09
C GLU A 135 -11.73 12.66 6.27
N PHE A 136 -11.03 11.65 5.77
CA PHE A 136 -11.39 10.25 5.97
C PHE A 136 -10.74 9.69 7.23
N SER A 137 -11.55 9.35 8.23
CA SER A 137 -11.08 8.81 9.53
C SER A 137 -10.31 7.50 9.42
N GLY A 138 -10.55 6.70 8.38
CA GLY A 138 -9.81 5.47 8.06
C GLY A 138 -8.46 5.71 7.36
N SER A 139 -8.11 6.95 7.06
CA SER A 139 -6.83 7.27 6.42
C SER A 139 -5.66 7.03 7.35
N ARG A 140 -4.64 6.32 6.85
CA ARG A 140 -3.39 6.00 7.55
C ARG A 140 -2.15 6.49 6.80
N ILE A 141 -2.32 7.39 5.85
CA ILE A 141 -1.24 7.90 4.99
C ILE A 141 -0.20 8.67 5.81
N LEU A 142 -0.64 9.58 6.69
CA LEU A 142 0.29 10.35 7.53
C LEU A 142 0.96 9.47 8.59
N GLN A 143 0.18 8.59 9.22
CA GLN A 143 0.67 7.62 10.20
C GLN A 143 1.74 6.71 9.57
N GLN A 144 1.56 6.28 8.32
CA GLN A 144 2.55 5.51 7.59
C GLN A 144 3.90 6.25 7.49
N VAL A 145 3.88 7.56 7.18
CA VAL A 145 5.10 8.37 7.12
C VAL A 145 5.77 8.43 8.50
N SER A 146 5.00 8.71 9.56
CA SER A 146 5.51 8.75 10.93
C SER A 146 6.11 7.41 11.36
N TYR A 147 5.43 6.30 11.08
CA TYR A 147 5.92 4.96 11.40
C TYR A 147 7.17 4.58 10.59
N GLY A 148 7.33 5.12 9.39
CA GLY A 148 8.54 4.96 8.59
C GLY A 148 9.81 5.48 9.28
N VAL A 149 9.71 6.46 10.18
CA VAL A 149 10.85 6.90 11.00
C VAL A 149 11.23 5.82 12.00
N SER A 150 10.26 5.36 12.80
CA SER A 150 10.48 4.34 13.83
C SER A 150 10.99 3.02 13.25
N VAL A 151 10.44 2.57 12.12
CA VAL A 151 10.89 1.34 11.45
C VAL A 151 12.32 1.47 10.95
N ARG A 152 12.70 2.61 10.33
CA ARG A 152 14.08 2.84 9.89
C ARG A 152 15.06 2.89 11.05
N MET A 153 14.68 3.54 12.16
CA MET A 153 15.49 3.55 13.38
C MET A 153 15.71 2.13 13.91
N ALA A 154 14.65 1.31 13.98
CA ALA A 154 14.76 -0.08 14.41
C ALA A 154 15.68 -0.90 13.49
N VAL A 155 15.50 -0.80 12.17
CA VAL A 155 16.35 -1.49 11.19
C VAL A 155 17.82 -1.08 11.34
N LEU A 156 18.12 0.21 11.41
CA LEU A 156 19.48 0.71 11.59
C LEU A 156 20.07 0.27 12.94
N PHE A 157 19.29 0.31 14.02
CA PHE A 157 19.72 -0.16 15.33
C PHE A 157 20.02 -1.66 15.31
N THR A 158 19.20 -2.48 14.67
CA THR A 158 19.45 -3.92 14.55
C THR A 158 20.70 -4.21 13.71
N LEU A 159 20.91 -3.48 12.61
CA LEU A 159 22.06 -3.72 11.73
C LEU A 159 23.38 -3.18 12.28
N LEU A 160 23.36 -2.03 12.95
CA LEU A 160 24.56 -1.30 13.39
C LEU A 160 24.81 -1.39 14.89
N GLY A 161 23.76 -1.58 15.71
CA GLY A 161 23.83 -1.63 17.17
C GLY A 161 24.13 -3.02 17.74
N ASN A 162 23.98 -4.09 16.95
CA ASN A 162 24.21 -5.47 17.39
C ASN A 162 25.69 -5.78 17.72
N GLY A 163 26.62 -4.88 17.34
CA GLY A 163 28.02 -4.95 17.77
C GLY A 163 28.29 -4.44 19.20
N SER A 164 27.40 -3.60 19.75
CA SER A 164 27.65 -2.89 21.02
C SER A 164 26.96 -3.52 22.24
N MET A 165 25.99 -4.42 22.03
CA MET A 165 25.28 -5.12 23.12
C MET A 165 26.12 -6.18 23.84
N SER A 166 27.23 -6.65 23.25
CA SER A 166 28.13 -7.60 23.93
C SER A 166 29.01 -6.94 24.99
N VAL A 167 29.24 -5.62 24.91
CA VAL A 167 30.20 -4.89 25.75
C VAL A 167 29.55 -4.35 27.03
N LEU A 168 28.23 -4.16 27.04
CA LEU A 168 27.52 -3.56 28.18
C LEU A 168 27.23 -4.56 29.32
N GLY A 169 27.44 -5.86 29.10
CA GLY A 169 27.25 -6.91 30.11
C GLY A 169 28.47 -7.22 30.98
N GLN A 170 29.67 -6.73 30.63
CA GLN A 170 30.92 -7.08 31.32
C GLN A 170 31.48 -5.96 32.22
N GLY A 171 30.78 -4.84 32.35
CA GLY A 171 31.28 -3.65 33.07
C GLY A 171 30.84 -3.50 34.53
N VAL A 172 30.17 -4.48 35.15
CA VAL A 172 29.59 -4.34 36.51
C VAL A 172 30.23 -5.26 37.56
N GLU A 173 31.31 -5.96 37.23
CA GLU A 173 32.11 -6.69 38.25
C GLU A 173 33.59 -6.29 38.14
N GLN A 174 33.96 -5.25 38.88
CA GLN A 174 35.28 -5.06 39.51
C GLN A 174 35.23 -3.97 40.58
#